data_AF-A0A1H5MQ36-F1
#
_entry.id   AF-A0A1H5MQ36-F1
#
_cell.length_a   1.000
_cell.length_b   1.000
_cell.length_c   1.000
_cell.angle_alpha   90.00
_cell.angle_beta   90.00
_cell.angle_gamma   90.00
#
_symmetry.space_group_name_H-M   'P 1'
#
loop_
_entity.id
_entity.type
_entity.pdbx_description
1 polymer ?
#
loop_
_entity_poly.entity_id
_entity_poly.type
_entity_poly.pdbx_seq_one_letter_code
_entity_poly.pdbx_strand_id
1 'polypeptide(L)'
;MLTAGCSASAEHATQAIDPAALTFSYEATAAPGYLDQTLTIDNANSASVALTAELTPLDADGAPLPDVAVETVYGSERGRLVLPPGDNVDILMFHGARAADVSDVQVEVTGIEPVDHPDVTSVVAAIPVDSAGNEAIPPAPFSRVVLQNDNAAAVSVSVLCIVWDNPEPGRSQQALQVVEVGSTTVPASGSSDLKLSPEVATEIQTYADQYATSLKAVFTR
;
A
#
# COMPACT_ATOMS: atom_id res chain seq x y z
N MET A 1 -58.25 -21.04 3.97
CA MET A 1 -57.53 -20.11 3.09
C MET A 1 -56.20 -19.84 3.76
N LEU A 2 -55.14 -20.54 3.35
CA LEU A 2 -53.77 -20.43 3.87
C LEU A 2 -52.92 -19.93 2.70
N THR A 3 -52.56 -18.66 2.71
CA THR A 3 -51.61 -18.07 1.76
C THR A 3 -50.22 -18.21 2.35
N ALA A 4 -49.42 -19.09 1.78
CA ALA A 4 -47.99 -19.19 2.02
C ALA A 4 -47.30 -17.97 1.41
N GLY A 5 -46.57 -17.21 2.23
CA GLY A 5 -45.66 -16.16 1.77
C GLY A 5 -44.30 -16.78 1.47
N CYS A 6 -43.90 -16.77 0.19
CA CYS A 6 -42.51 -16.99 -0.20
C CYS A 6 -41.71 -15.73 0.16
N SER A 7 -40.94 -15.78 1.24
CA SER A 7 -39.81 -14.89 1.45
C SER A 7 -38.68 -15.35 0.53
N ALA A 8 -38.47 -14.63 -0.58
CA ALA A 8 -37.25 -14.77 -1.37
C ALA A 8 -36.09 -14.20 -0.53
N SER A 9 -35.22 -15.09 -0.05
CA SER A 9 -33.90 -14.73 0.44
C SER A 9 -33.15 -14.06 -0.70
N ALA A 10 -32.64 -12.84 -0.47
CA ALA A 10 -31.74 -12.20 -1.41
C ALA A 10 -30.46 -13.05 -1.49
N GLU A 11 -30.29 -13.78 -2.59
CA GLU A 11 -28.99 -14.31 -2.98
C GLU A 11 -28.07 -13.09 -3.19
N HIS A 12 -27.11 -12.89 -2.28
CA HIS A 12 -25.94 -12.08 -2.59
C HIS A 12 -25.27 -12.75 -3.78
N ALA A 13 -25.51 -12.22 -4.99
CA ALA A 13 -24.80 -12.66 -6.16
C ALA A 13 -23.30 -12.48 -5.87
N THR A 14 -22.58 -13.59 -5.75
CA THR A 14 -21.13 -13.57 -5.71
C THR A 14 -20.67 -12.89 -6.99
N GLN A 15 -20.22 -11.64 -6.87
CA GLN A 15 -19.76 -10.87 -8.02
C GLN A 15 -18.56 -11.60 -8.59
N ALA A 16 -18.63 -12.00 -9.86
CA ALA A 16 -17.53 -12.70 -10.51
C ALA A 16 -16.34 -11.73 -10.61
N ILE A 17 -15.22 -12.13 -10.02
CA ILE A 17 -13.96 -11.41 -10.12
C ILE A 17 -13.20 -11.95 -11.32
N ASP A 18 -12.72 -11.06 -12.19
CA ASP A 18 -11.90 -11.38 -13.34
C ASP A 18 -10.44 -10.97 -13.07
N PRO A 19 -9.49 -11.93 -12.95
CA PRO A 19 -8.08 -11.60 -12.86
C PRO A 19 -7.57 -10.76 -14.04
N ALA A 20 -8.15 -10.92 -15.23
CA ALA A 20 -7.76 -10.16 -16.42
C ALA A 20 -8.24 -8.70 -16.39
N ALA A 21 -9.07 -8.32 -15.42
CA ALA A 21 -9.48 -6.95 -15.17
C ALA A 21 -8.49 -6.20 -14.25
N LEU A 22 -7.38 -6.83 -13.84
CA LEU A 22 -6.25 -6.13 -13.23
C LEU A 22 -5.23 -5.77 -14.30
N THR A 23 -4.79 -4.51 -14.30
CA THR A 23 -3.66 -4.08 -15.14
C THR A 23 -2.56 -3.45 -14.28
N PHE A 24 -1.32 -3.64 -14.72
CA PHE A 24 -0.13 -3.26 -13.96
C PHE A 24 0.76 -2.37 -14.83
N SER A 25 1.27 -1.29 -14.23
CA SER A 25 2.25 -0.42 -14.86
C SER A 25 3.31 -0.05 -13.84
N TYR A 26 4.57 -0.28 -14.17
CA TYR A 26 5.70 0.03 -13.30
C TYR A 26 6.46 1.26 -13.80
N GLU A 27 6.81 2.14 -12.87
CA GLU A 27 7.62 3.34 -13.11
C GLU A 27 8.85 3.31 -12.19
N ALA A 28 10.02 3.05 -12.77
CA ALA A 28 11.28 3.04 -12.02
C ALA A 28 11.64 4.43 -11.48
N THR A 29 11.47 5.48 -12.28
CA THR A 29 11.81 6.85 -11.90
C THR A 29 10.64 7.77 -12.20
N ALA A 30 10.11 8.39 -11.16
CA ALA A 30 8.97 9.29 -11.26
C ALA A 30 9.40 10.74 -11.53
N ALA A 31 8.42 11.58 -11.86
CA ALA A 31 8.63 13.01 -11.95
C ALA A 31 9.05 13.61 -10.58
N PRO A 32 9.78 14.74 -10.54
CA PRO A 32 10.17 15.36 -9.28
C PRO A 32 8.99 15.61 -8.34
N GLY A 33 9.11 15.13 -7.10
CA GLY A 33 8.06 15.24 -6.07
C GLY A 33 7.16 14.01 -5.94
N TYR A 34 7.37 12.98 -6.76
CA TYR A 34 6.71 11.68 -6.67
C TYR A 34 7.68 10.58 -6.23
N LEU A 35 7.15 9.42 -5.89
CA LEU A 35 7.93 8.27 -5.42
C LEU A 35 8.39 7.44 -6.61
N ASP A 36 9.68 7.11 -6.61
CA ASP A 36 10.26 6.16 -7.55
C ASP A 36 9.79 4.73 -7.25
N GLN A 37 10.04 3.81 -8.19
CA GLN A 37 9.74 2.37 -8.04
C GLN A 37 8.25 2.09 -7.80
N THR A 38 7.38 2.87 -8.41
CA THR A 38 5.94 2.78 -8.20
C THR A 38 5.33 1.71 -9.10
N LEU A 39 4.56 0.79 -8.52
CA LEU A 39 3.68 -0.14 -9.23
C LEU A 39 2.24 0.42 -9.16
N THR A 40 1.73 0.88 -10.30
CA THR A 40 0.32 1.23 -10.45
C THR A 40 -0.48 -0.03 -10.79
N ILE A 41 -1.60 -0.23 -10.09
CA ILE A 41 -2.50 -1.37 -10.24
C ILE A 41 -3.90 -0.81 -10.50
N ASP A 42 -4.38 -0.91 -11.73
CA ASP A 42 -5.78 -0.58 -12.04
C ASP A 42 -6.66 -1.81 -11.85
N ASN A 43 -7.70 -1.65 -11.02
CA ASN A 43 -8.71 -2.66 -10.78
C ASN A 43 -10.01 -2.29 -11.50
N ALA A 44 -10.19 -2.83 -12.71
CA ALA A 44 -11.40 -2.65 -13.49
C ALA A 44 -12.57 -3.57 -13.05
N ASN A 45 -12.38 -4.38 -12.00
CA ASN A 45 -13.50 -5.07 -11.36
C ASN A 45 -14.39 -4.04 -10.65
N SER A 46 -15.68 -4.34 -10.55
CA SER A 46 -16.62 -3.51 -9.79
C SER A 46 -16.58 -3.74 -8.28
N ALA A 47 -15.71 -4.63 -7.80
CA ALA A 47 -15.53 -4.95 -6.39
C ALA A 47 -14.08 -4.70 -5.98
N SER A 48 -13.88 -4.37 -4.70
CA SER A 48 -12.56 -4.37 -4.08
C SER A 48 -11.98 -5.78 -4.07
N VAL A 49 -10.69 -5.91 -4.34
CA VAL A 49 -10.00 -7.21 -4.38
C VAL A 49 -8.72 -7.17 -3.55
N ALA A 50 -8.23 -8.34 -3.19
CA ALA A 50 -6.86 -8.54 -2.77
C ALA A 50 -6.27 -9.64 -3.66
N LEU A 51 -5.04 -9.43 -4.14
CA LEU A 51 -4.38 -10.35 -5.06
C LEU A 51 -3.21 -11.08 -4.37
N THR A 52 -2.81 -12.22 -4.92
CA THR A 52 -1.46 -12.75 -4.72
C THR A 52 -0.77 -12.81 -6.08
N ALA A 53 0.50 -12.43 -6.12
CA ALA A 53 1.26 -12.40 -7.37
C ALA A 53 2.73 -12.79 -7.16
N GLU A 54 3.33 -13.30 -8.22
CA GLU A 54 4.78 -13.40 -8.36
C GLU A 54 5.30 -12.20 -9.16
N LEU A 55 6.39 -11.61 -8.69
CA LEU A 55 7.02 -10.44 -9.29
C LEU A 55 8.40 -10.83 -9.83
N THR A 56 8.64 -10.56 -11.11
CA THR A 56 9.93 -10.84 -11.78
C THR A 56 10.58 -9.54 -12.22
N PRO A 57 11.69 -9.10 -11.60
CA PRO A 57 12.42 -7.91 -12.03
C PRO A 57 13.10 -8.15 -13.37
N LEU A 58 13.02 -7.17 -14.26
CA LEU A 58 13.56 -7.19 -15.62
C LEU A 58 14.59 -6.07 -15.80
N ASP A 59 15.62 -6.33 -16.59
CA ASP A 59 16.55 -5.28 -17.05
C ASP A 59 16.00 -4.49 -18.26
N ALA A 60 16.78 -3.55 -18.76
CA ALA A 60 16.40 -2.68 -19.88
C ALA A 60 16.14 -3.43 -21.20
N ASP A 61 16.65 -4.67 -21.35
CA ASP A 61 16.41 -5.52 -22.51
C ASP A 61 15.17 -6.42 -22.31
N GLY A 62 14.50 -6.31 -21.16
CA GLY A 62 13.36 -7.15 -20.77
C GLY A 62 13.78 -8.55 -20.29
N ALA A 63 15.06 -8.76 -19.96
CA ALA A 63 15.54 -10.04 -19.47
C ALA A 63 15.37 -10.13 -17.94
N PRO A 64 14.94 -11.29 -17.39
CA PRO A 64 14.85 -11.47 -15.95
C PRO A 64 16.19 -11.30 -15.23
N LEU A 65 16.13 -10.74 -14.02
CA LEU A 65 17.24 -10.59 -13.09
C LEU A 65 17.12 -11.60 -11.94
N PRO A 66 17.57 -12.87 -12.11
CA PRO A 66 17.29 -13.96 -11.17
C PRO A 66 17.93 -13.79 -9.78
N ASP A 67 18.97 -12.97 -9.68
CA ASP A 67 19.65 -12.66 -8.41
C ASP A 67 19.13 -11.37 -7.75
N VAL A 68 18.05 -10.78 -8.28
CA VAL A 68 17.37 -9.62 -7.71
C VAL A 68 16.05 -10.08 -7.09
N ALA A 69 15.94 -9.95 -5.78
CA ALA A 69 14.67 -10.14 -5.09
C ALA A 69 13.85 -8.85 -5.16
N VAL A 70 12.54 -9.01 -5.21
CA VAL A 70 11.58 -7.90 -5.19
C VAL A 70 10.49 -8.21 -4.18
N GLU A 71 10.05 -7.18 -3.48
CA GLU A 71 8.84 -7.22 -2.68
C GLU A 71 8.13 -5.88 -2.77
N THR A 72 6.84 -5.88 -2.41
CA THR A 72 6.09 -4.64 -2.35
C THR A 72 6.09 -4.07 -0.94
N VAL A 73 6.03 -2.75 -0.83
CA VAL A 73 6.02 -2.01 0.44
C VAL A 73 4.67 -2.13 1.12
N TYR A 74 3.56 -2.05 0.37
CA TYR A 74 2.20 -2.13 0.90
C TYR A 74 1.67 -3.56 0.99
N GLY A 75 2.35 -4.52 0.36
CA GLY A 75 2.06 -5.94 0.43
C GLY A 75 0.97 -6.40 -0.56
N SER A 76 0.80 -5.72 -1.70
CA SER A 76 -0.18 -6.10 -2.72
C SER A 76 0.04 -7.51 -3.28
N GLU A 77 1.28 -7.92 -3.50
CA GLU A 77 1.66 -9.26 -4.00
C GLU A 77 1.35 -10.41 -3.02
N ARG A 78 1.13 -10.07 -1.75
CA ARG A 78 0.83 -11.03 -0.66
C ARG A 78 -0.61 -10.91 -0.14
N GLY A 79 -1.48 -10.17 -0.82
CA GLY A 79 -2.90 -10.01 -0.46
C GLY A 79 -3.14 -9.16 0.78
N ARG A 80 -2.15 -8.36 1.20
CA ARG A 80 -2.23 -7.48 2.38
C ARG A 80 -2.87 -6.13 2.06
N LEU A 81 -2.69 -5.65 0.83
CA LEU A 81 -3.32 -4.44 0.32
C LEU A 81 -4.71 -4.78 -0.26
N VAL A 82 -5.73 -4.06 0.18
CA VAL A 82 -7.03 -4.03 -0.51
C VAL A 82 -6.96 -3.03 -1.65
N LEU A 83 -7.41 -3.47 -2.82
CA LEU A 83 -7.45 -2.72 -4.08
C LEU A 83 -8.91 -2.38 -4.43
N PRO A 84 -9.43 -1.23 -4.00
CA PRO A 84 -10.71 -0.72 -4.50
C PRO A 84 -10.75 -0.62 -6.03
N PRO A 85 -11.95 -0.56 -6.65
CA PRO A 85 -12.08 -0.28 -8.08
C PRO A 85 -11.35 1.00 -8.51
N GLY A 86 -10.66 0.95 -9.65
CA GLY A 86 -9.86 2.03 -10.22
C GLY A 86 -8.37 1.95 -9.87
N ASP A 87 -7.70 3.11 -9.90
CA ASP A 87 -6.26 3.20 -9.76
C ASP A 87 -5.79 3.01 -8.30
N ASN A 88 -4.83 2.10 -8.14
CA ASN A 88 -4.15 1.83 -6.88
C ASN A 88 -2.63 1.92 -7.09
N VAL A 89 -1.90 2.08 -6.00
CA VAL A 89 -0.44 2.20 -6.01
C VAL A 89 0.16 1.29 -4.95
N ASP A 90 1.26 0.64 -5.30
CA ASP A 90 2.23 0.05 -4.39
C ASP A 90 3.64 0.53 -4.76
N ILE A 91 4.61 0.33 -3.88
CA ILE A 91 6.03 0.67 -4.12
C ILE A 91 6.82 -0.64 -4.10
N LEU A 92 7.75 -0.78 -5.03
CA LEU A 92 8.62 -1.94 -5.11
C LEU A 92 9.96 -1.66 -4.42
N MET A 93 10.44 -2.66 -3.69
CA MET A 93 11.73 -2.65 -3.04
C MET A 93 12.57 -3.79 -3.63
N PHE A 94 13.72 -3.44 -4.21
CA PHE A 94 14.60 -4.40 -4.87
C PHE A 94 15.86 -4.65 -4.06
N HIS A 95 16.24 -5.92 -3.95
CA HIS A 95 17.42 -6.36 -3.20
C HIS A 95 18.34 -7.19 -4.09
N GLY A 96 19.64 -6.97 -3.97
CA GLY A 96 20.67 -7.72 -4.69
C GLY A 96 21.65 -6.81 -5.43
N ALA A 97 22.77 -7.39 -5.88
CA ALA A 97 23.86 -6.62 -6.49
C ALA A 97 23.47 -5.88 -7.78
N ARG A 98 22.41 -6.36 -8.47
CA ARG A 98 21.88 -5.79 -9.71
C ARG A 98 20.53 -5.09 -9.53
N ALA A 99 20.12 -4.79 -8.29
CA ALA A 99 18.84 -4.10 -8.04
C ALA A 99 18.74 -2.76 -8.79
N ALA A 100 19.85 -2.04 -8.93
CA ALA A 100 19.91 -0.78 -9.67
C ALA A 100 19.85 -0.93 -11.21
N ASP A 101 19.85 -2.16 -11.73
CA ASP A 101 19.70 -2.45 -13.17
C ASP A 101 18.22 -2.71 -13.55
N VAL A 102 17.32 -2.80 -12.57
CA VAL A 102 15.89 -3.04 -12.80
C VAL A 102 15.30 -1.88 -13.59
N SER A 103 14.68 -2.20 -14.72
CA SER A 103 14.01 -1.24 -15.60
C SER A 103 12.51 -1.52 -15.75
N ASP A 104 12.08 -2.77 -15.52
CA ASP A 104 10.67 -3.16 -15.55
C ASP A 104 10.40 -4.32 -14.57
N VAL A 105 9.13 -4.62 -14.32
CA VAL A 105 8.69 -5.77 -13.51
C VAL A 105 7.53 -6.48 -14.20
N GLN A 106 7.71 -7.77 -14.44
CA GLN A 106 6.62 -8.64 -14.84
C GLN A 106 5.83 -9.09 -13.61
N VAL A 107 4.50 -8.94 -13.68
CA VAL A 107 3.57 -9.38 -12.63
C VAL A 107 2.80 -10.61 -13.13
N GLU A 108 2.85 -11.70 -12.38
CA GLU A 108 2.03 -12.90 -12.61
C GLU A 108 1.04 -13.06 -11.46
N VAL A 109 -0.25 -12.79 -11.71
CA VAL A 109 -1.31 -12.96 -10.71
C VAL A 109 -1.57 -14.45 -10.50
N THR A 110 -1.29 -14.94 -9.30
CA THR A 110 -1.48 -16.35 -8.90
C THR A 110 -2.79 -16.57 -8.15
N GLY A 111 -3.41 -15.49 -7.64
CA GLY A 111 -4.68 -15.55 -6.93
C GLY A 111 -5.35 -14.17 -6.85
N ILE A 112 -6.67 -14.18 -6.79
CA ILE A 112 -7.48 -12.98 -6.59
C ILE A 112 -8.69 -13.32 -5.74
N GLU A 113 -8.98 -12.50 -4.75
CA GLU A 113 -10.08 -12.70 -3.82
C GLU A 113 -10.91 -11.41 -3.73
N PRO A 114 -12.26 -11.49 -3.85
CA PRO A 114 -13.11 -10.35 -3.52
C PRO A 114 -12.99 -10.02 -2.04
N VAL A 115 -12.95 -8.74 -1.71
CA VAL A 115 -12.94 -8.24 -0.33
C VAL A 115 -14.21 -7.44 -0.10
N ASP A 116 -14.93 -7.76 0.98
CA ASP A 116 -16.04 -6.93 1.47
C ASP A 116 -15.46 -5.67 2.12
N HIS A 117 -15.12 -4.70 1.27
CA HIS A 117 -14.58 -3.41 1.65
C HIS A 117 -15.51 -2.31 1.11
N PRO A 118 -15.83 -1.28 1.90
CA PRO A 118 -16.72 -0.22 1.45
C PRO A 118 -16.17 0.50 0.22
N ASP A 119 -17.06 1.09 -0.57
CA ASP A 119 -16.69 2.01 -1.63
C ASP A 119 -15.98 3.23 -1.02
N VAL A 120 -14.76 3.48 -1.46
CA VAL A 120 -13.92 4.59 -1.02
C VAL A 120 -13.54 5.46 -2.21
N THR A 121 -13.43 6.76 -1.97
CA THR A 121 -13.05 7.75 -2.99
C THR A 121 -11.82 8.55 -2.59
N SER A 122 -11.29 8.29 -1.39
CA SER A 122 -10.19 9.07 -0.82
C SER A 122 -9.29 8.16 0.01
N VAL A 123 -7.98 8.39 -0.06
CA VAL A 123 -7.02 7.74 0.82
C VAL A 123 -7.23 8.22 2.26
N VAL A 124 -6.79 7.41 3.23
CA VAL A 124 -6.70 7.85 4.62
C VAL A 124 -5.41 8.63 4.81
N ALA A 125 -5.50 9.87 5.31
CA ALA A 125 -4.32 10.67 5.61
C ALA A 125 -3.66 10.17 6.90
N ALA A 126 -2.34 10.00 6.88
CA ALA A 126 -1.54 9.61 8.04
C ALA A 126 -0.67 10.80 8.48
N ILE A 127 -1.07 11.45 9.57
CA ILE A 127 -0.45 12.69 10.06
C ILE A 127 0.40 12.36 11.29
N PRO A 128 1.74 12.40 11.22
CA PRO A 128 2.59 12.20 12.39
C PRO A 128 2.44 13.35 13.39
N VAL A 129 2.36 13.03 14.67
CA VAL A 129 2.19 14.01 15.76
C VAL A 129 3.25 13.78 16.84
N ASP A 130 3.94 14.86 17.22
CA ASP A 130 4.97 14.90 18.24
C ASP A 130 4.40 14.68 19.67
N SER A 131 5.27 14.65 20.68
CA SER A 131 4.85 14.49 22.08
C SER A 131 4.18 15.72 22.68
N ALA A 132 4.31 16.89 22.05
CA ALA A 132 3.66 18.13 22.42
C ALA A 132 2.27 18.30 21.77
N GLY A 133 1.91 17.41 20.83
CA GLY A 133 0.64 17.43 20.11
C GLY A 133 0.65 18.22 18.80
N ASN A 134 1.82 18.63 18.30
CA ASN A 134 1.94 19.29 17.01
C ASN A 134 2.19 18.26 15.90
N GLU A 135 1.79 18.60 14.67
CA GLU A 135 2.20 17.84 13.49
C GLU A 135 3.73 17.87 13.38
N ALA A 136 4.33 16.68 13.28
CA ALA A 136 5.75 16.53 13.03
C ALA A 136 5.99 16.49 11.53
N ILE A 137 7.13 17.00 11.07
CA ILE A 137 7.54 16.88 9.66
C ILE A 137 8.63 15.81 9.60
N PRO A 138 8.36 14.63 9.03
CA PRO A 138 9.36 13.60 8.86
C PRO A 138 10.65 14.13 8.20
N PRO A 139 11.84 13.70 8.65
CA PRO A 139 12.05 12.58 9.57
C PRO A 139 12.03 12.96 11.07
N ALA A 140 11.50 14.14 11.44
CA ALA A 140 11.42 14.53 12.85
C ALA A 140 10.68 13.48 13.71
N PRO A 141 11.09 13.26 14.97
CA PRO A 141 10.47 12.27 15.84
C PRO A 141 8.98 12.55 16.08
N PHE A 142 8.16 11.50 16.10
CA PHE A 142 6.74 11.56 16.41
C PHE A 142 6.36 10.46 17.41
N SER A 143 5.29 10.68 18.16
CA SER A 143 4.84 9.78 19.23
C SER A 143 3.55 9.03 18.90
N ARG A 144 2.77 9.55 17.95
CA ARG A 144 1.56 8.93 17.42
C ARG A 144 1.32 9.36 15.98
N VAL A 145 0.44 8.67 15.30
CA VAL A 145 -0.10 9.03 13.98
C VAL A 145 -1.58 9.29 14.14
N VAL A 146 -2.04 10.46 13.71
CA VAL A 146 -3.47 10.76 13.56
C VAL A 146 -3.89 10.34 12.17
N LEU A 147 -4.89 9.47 12.10
CA LEU A 147 -5.47 8.99 10.85
C LEU A 147 -6.75 9.76 10.59
N GLN A 148 -6.87 10.36 9.41
CA GLN A 148 -8.07 11.08 8.99
C GLN A 148 -8.71 10.37 7.80
N ASN A 149 -9.98 10.00 7.96
CA ASN A 149 -10.76 9.32 6.95
C ASN A 149 -11.89 10.24 6.46
N ASP A 150 -11.74 10.75 5.24
CA ASP A 150 -12.75 11.59 4.60
C ASP A 150 -13.85 10.77 3.89
N ASN A 151 -13.73 9.44 3.85
CA ASN A 151 -14.75 8.57 3.26
C ASN A 151 -16.02 8.52 4.13
N ALA A 152 -17.15 8.22 3.49
CA ALA A 152 -18.46 8.10 4.15
C ALA A 152 -18.65 6.79 4.94
N ALA A 153 -17.68 5.87 4.85
CA ALA A 153 -17.68 4.59 5.54
C ALA A 153 -16.44 4.48 6.44
N ALA A 154 -16.55 3.66 7.49
CA ALA A 154 -15.39 3.29 8.29
C ALA A 154 -14.50 2.33 7.49
N VAL A 155 -13.18 2.47 7.62
CA VAL A 155 -12.20 1.71 6.84
C VAL A 155 -11.12 1.13 7.75
N SER A 156 -10.68 -0.08 7.46
CA SER A 156 -9.54 -0.71 8.11
C SER A 156 -8.26 -0.32 7.37
N VAL A 157 -7.24 0.12 8.11
CA VAL A 157 -5.95 0.49 7.55
C VAL A 157 -4.78 -0.06 8.36
N SER A 158 -3.69 -0.34 7.67
CA SER A 158 -2.35 -0.45 8.25
C SER A 158 -1.56 0.81 7.95
N VAL A 159 -0.72 1.22 8.90
CA VAL A 159 0.15 2.39 8.77
C VAL A 159 1.59 1.92 8.66
N LEU A 160 2.27 2.38 7.62
CA LEU A 160 3.65 2.03 7.30
C LEU A 160 4.50 3.29 7.36
N CYS A 161 5.67 3.19 7.99
CA CYS A 161 6.73 4.18 7.90
C CYS A 161 7.79 3.64 6.92
N ILE A 162 7.95 4.33 5.80
CA ILE A 162 8.92 3.97 4.76
C ILE A 162 10.16 4.82 4.97
N VAL A 163 11.31 4.17 5.07
CA VAL A 163 12.62 4.81 5.08
C VAL A 163 13.16 4.79 3.67
N TRP A 164 13.55 5.95 3.16
CA TRP A 164 14.02 6.11 1.79
C TRP A 164 15.53 6.31 1.75
N ASP A 165 16.18 5.76 0.74
CA ASP A 165 17.56 6.15 0.45
C ASP A 165 17.64 7.58 -0.10
N ASN A 166 18.88 8.07 -0.19
CA ASN A 166 19.20 9.37 -0.78
C ASN A 166 20.19 9.12 -1.92
N PRO A 167 19.68 8.68 -3.09
CA PRO A 167 20.53 8.23 -4.18
C PRO A 167 21.29 9.40 -4.82
N GLU A 168 22.41 9.12 -5.48
CA GLU A 168 23.10 10.13 -6.29
C GLU A 168 22.20 10.62 -7.43
N PRO A 169 22.34 11.89 -7.88
CA PRO A 169 21.53 12.40 -8.99
C PRO A 169 21.57 11.49 -10.22
N GLY A 170 20.40 11.14 -10.74
CA GLY A 170 20.24 10.24 -11.90
C GLY A 170 20.08 8.76 -11.55
N ARG A 171 20.11 8.40 -10.26
CA ARG A 171 19.69 7.10 -9.75
C ARG A 171 18.28 7.21 -9.15
N SER A 172 17.48 6.16 -9.30
CA SER A 172 16.15 6.07 -8.69
C SER A 172 16.25 5.86 -7.18
N GLN A 173 15.36 6.50 -6.43
CA GLN A 173 15.17 6.29 -5.01
C GLN A 173 14.60 4.89 -4.75
N GLN A 174 15.03 4.27 -3.64
CA GLN A 174 14.56 2.97 -3.15
C GLN A 174 14.04 3.12 -1.73
N ALA A 175 13.01 2.32 -1.40
CA ALA A 175 12.73 2.03 0.00
C ALA A 175 13.91 1.20 0.56
N LEU A 176 14.49 1.63 1.67
CA LEU A 176 15.54 0.90 2.38
C LEU A 176 14.97 -0.03 3.44
N GLN A 177 13.91 0.41 4.09
CA GLN A 177 13.26 -0.29 5.18
C GLN A 177 11.80 0.16 5.26
N VAL A 178 10.94 -0.78 5.65
CA VAL A 178 9.53 -0.51 5.91
C VAL A 178 9.24 -0.95 7.34
N VAL A 179 8.83 0.00 8.18
CA VAL A 179 8.45 -0.26 9.56
C VAL A 179 6.93 -0.22 9.67
N GLU A 180 6.32 -1.33 10.06
CA GLU A 180 4.89 -1.38 10.35
C GLU A 180 4.63 -0.63 11.67
N VAL A 181 3.87 0.47 11.58
CA VAL A 181 3.52 1.28 12.76
C VAL A 181 2.38 0.64 13.54
N GLY A 182 1.48 -0.03 12.83
CA GLY A 182 0.32 -0.74 13.37
C GLY A 182 -0.91 -0.58 12.49
N SER A 183 -2.04 -1.13 12.94
CA SER A 183 -3.30 -1.11 12.21
C SER A 183 -4.47 -0.68 13.10
N THR A 184 -5.51 -0.12 12.48
CA THR A 184 -6.74 0.27 13.17
C THR A 184 -7.89 0.48 12.18
N THR A 185 -9.12 0.55 12.71
CA THR A 185 -10.28 1.01 11.94
C THR A 185 -10.49 2.51 12.19
N VAL A 186 -10.61 3.28 11.12
CA VAL A 186 -10.89 4.72 11.17
C VAL A 186 -12.38 4.94 10.89
N PRO A 187 -13.14 5.64 11.76
CA PRO A 187 -14.56 5.86 11.57
C PRO A 187 -14.84 6.68 10.30
N ALA A 188 -16.07 6.56 9.78
CA ALA A 188 -16.55 7.38 8.67
C ALA A 188 -16.44 8.88 8.98
N SER A 189 -15.91 9.66 8.04
CA SER A 189 -15.76 11.13 8.16
C SER A 189 -15.15 11.56 9.49
N GLY A 190 -14.17 10.81 9.98
CA GLY A 190 -13.63 10.95 11.32
C GLY A 190 -12.15 10.61 11.41
N SER A 191 -11.65 10.56 12.64
CA SER A 191 -10.24 10.31 12.91
C SER A 191 -10.01 9.28 13.99
N SER A 192 -8.87 8.60 13.91
CA SER A 192 -8.36 7.67 14.92
C SER A 192 -6.91 8.00 15.25
N ASP A 193 -6.50 7.78 16.50
CA ASP A 193 -5.10 7.89 16.92
C ASP A 193 -4.45 6.51 16.96
N LEU A 194 -3.28 6.38 16.33
CA LEU A 194 -2.41 5.22 16.44
C LEU A 194 -1.15 5.61 17.22
N LYS A 195 -1.03 5.12 18.46
CA LYS A 195 0.16 5.35 19.29
C LYS A 195 1.30 4.44 18.85
N LEU A 196 2.51 4.99 18.79
CA LEU A 196 3.69 4.18 18.49
C LEU A 196 4.04 3.33 19.70
N SER A 197 4.36 2.06 19.46
CA SER A 197 5.02 1.23 20.47
C SER A 197 6.47 1.75 20.66
N PRO A 198 7.08 1.54 21.85
CA PRO A 198 8.47 1.91 22.07
C PRO A 198 9.46 1.24 21.10
N GLU A 199 9.15 0.01 20.66
CA GLU A 199 9.94 -0.75 19.68
C GLU A 199 9.92 -0.09 18.30
N VAL A 200 8.71 0.18 17.77
CA VAL A 200 8.52 0.88 16.50
C VAL A 200 9.18 2.26 16.53
N ALA A 201 9.02 3.02 17.62
CA ALA A 201 9.65 4.32 17.77
C ALA A 201 11.18 4.24 17.72
N THR A 202 11.77 3.22 18.35
CA THR A 202 13.22 3.00 18.35
C THR A 202 13.72 2.60 16.96
N GLU A 203 12.98 1.75 16.26
CA GLU A 203 13.32 1.33 14.90
C GLU A 203 13.31 2.51 13.93
N ILE A 204 12.24 3.33 13.92
CA ILE A 204 12.17 4.52 13.07
C ILE A 204 13.30 5.51 13.41
N GLN A 205 13.59 5.71 14.71
CA GLN A 205 14.64 6.62 15.15
C GLN A 205 16.04 6.18 14.70
N THR A 206 16.26 4.89 14.41
CA THR A 206 17.54 4.38 13.89
C THR A 206 17.87 5.00 12.52
N TYR A 207 16.86 5.42 11.75
CA TYR A 207 17.01 5.98 10.42
C TYR A 207 16.81 7.50 10.35
N ALA A 208 16.12 8.08 11.33
CA ALA A 208 15.61 9.46 11.29
C ALA A 208 16.69 10.55 11.07
N ASP A 209 17.94 10.32 11.49
CA ASP A 209 19.02 11.30 11.34
C ASP A 209 19.70 11.28 9.95
N GLN A 210 19.52 10.20 9.18
CA GLN A 210 20.28 9.94 7.95
C GLN A 210 19.40 9.85 6.70
N TYR A 211 18.14 9.47 6.88
CA TYR A 211 17.25 9.12 5.79
C TYR A 211 15.94 9.89 5.87
N ALA A 212 15.38 10.19 4.71
CA ALA A 212 14.02 10.68 4.64
C ALA A 212 13.04 9.55 5.01
N THR A 213 11.92 9.92 5.63
CA THR A 213 10.86 8.96 5.94
C THR A 213 9.50 9.48 5.47
N SER A 214 8.58 8.56 5.16
CA SER A 214 7.20 8.90 4.83
C SER A 214 6.22 7.95 5.50
N LEU A 215 5.10 8.47 5.98
CA LEU A 215 4.00 7.66 6.48
C LEU A 215 2.94 7.43 5.41
N LYS A 216 2.45 6.20 5.32
CA LYS A 216 1.35 5.81 4.43
C LYS A 216 0.35 4.98 5.20
N ALA A 217 -0.93 5.33 5.10
CA ALA A 217 -2.01 4.45 5.51
C ALA A 217 -2.55 3.73 4.28
N VAL A 218 -2.65 2.41 4.36
CA VAL A 218 -3.07 1.55 3.26
C VAL A 218 -4.28 0.74 3.68
N PHE A 219 -5.23 0.53 2.77
CA PHE A 219 -6.44 -0.23 3.07
C PHE A 219 -6.12 -1.71 3.29
N THR A 220 -6.71 -2.27 4.33
CA THR A 220 -6.58 -3.69 4.70
C THR A 220 -7.94 -4.34 4.85
N ARG A 221 -7.95 -5.68 4.92
CA ARG A 221 -9.15 -6.48 5.19
C ARG A 221 -9.71 -6.22 6.59
#